data_AF-A0A3D3S8N0-F1
#
_entry.id   AF-A0A3D3S8N0-F1
#
_cell.length_a   1.000
_cell.length_b   1.000
_cell.length_c   1.000
_cell.angle_alpha   90.00
_cell.angle_beta   90.00
_cell.angle_gamma   90.00
#
_symmetry.space_group_name_H-M   'P 1'
#
loop_
_entity.id
_entity.type
_entity.pdbx_description
1 polymer ?
#
loop_
_entity_poly.entity_id
_entity_poly.type
_entity_poly.pdbx_seq_one_letter_code
_entity_poly.pdbx_strand_id
1 'polypeptide(L)'
;MELYEMGVVTNARKALKKGKFITTFAMGSRKFYDWLDDNVAVEFQRGRWVNDPSVVAQNSKMVSINTCISVDLTGQVASESIGPNQYSGTGGQSDTATGAVAGFDGLGKSIIACYSTAKKGTISTIVPMLPEGSAVTLHRSLVDHVVTEHGIARLRGRTVRERARELIAIAQPEFRDELVAKAKSLGYL
;
A
#
# COMPACT_ATOMS: atom_id res chain seq x y z
N MET A 1 12.46 -14.71 3.66
CA MET A 1 13.19 -15.98 3.83
C MET A 1 12.25 -17.10 4.24
N GLU A 2 11.52 -17.01 5.35
CA GLU A 2 10.66 -18.09 5.86
C GLU A 2 9.66 -18.63 4.82
N LEU A 3 8.95 -17.75 4.09
CA LEU A 3 8.03 -18.18 3.02
C LEU A 3 8.73 -18.91 1.85
N TYR A 4 10.02 -18.65 1.61
CA TYR A 4 10.81 -19.40 0.64
C TYR A 4 11.18 -20.78 1.20
N GLU A 5 11.61 -20.85 2.45
CA GLU A 5 11.93 -22.11 3.16
C GLU A 5 10.71 -23.04 3.26
N MET A 6 9.51 -22.47 3.40
CA MET A 6 8.23 -23.19 3.37
C MET A 6 7.78 -23.60 1.95
N GLY A 7 8.50 -23.21 0.90
CA GLY A 7 8.14 -23.49 -0.49
C GLY A 7 6.97 -22.65 -1.04
N VAL A 8 6.49 -21.64 -0.31
CA VAL A 8 5.40 -20.75 -0.74
C VAL A 8 5.87 -19.80 -1.83
N VAL A 9 7.03 -19.17 -1.64
CA VAL A 9 7.61 -18.26 -2.64
C VAL A 9 8.68 -18.99 -3.45
N THR A 10 8.41 -19.24 -4.73
CA THR A 10 9.34 -19.95 -5.63
C THR A 10 9.84 -19.11 -6.79
N ASN A 11 9.21 -17.95 -7.06
CA ASN A 11 9.46 -17.11 -8.24
C ASN A 11 9.25 -17.82 -9.60
N ALA A 12 8.69 -19.03 -9.62
CA ALA A 12 8.53 -19.86 -10.83
C ALA A 12 7.44 -19.34 -11.80
N ARG A 13 6.56 -18.46 -11.34
CA ARG A 13 5.46 -17.88 -12.14
C ARG A 13 5.68 -16.41 -12.53
N LYS A 14 6.83 -15.83 -12.21
CA LYS A 14 7.16 -14.46 -12.62
C LYS A 14 7.30 -14.39 -14.14
N ALA A 15 6.77 -13.32 -14.73
CA ALA A 15 6.95 -13.02 -16.14
C ALA A 15 8.34 -12.41 -16.42
N LEU A 16 8.85 -11.58 -15.50
CA LEU A 16 10.18 -10.97 -15.56
C LEU A 16 11.11 -11.60 -14.52
N LYS A 17 12.37 -11.87 -14.89
CA LYS A 17 13.41 -12.42 -13.98
C LYS A 17 12.91 -13.66 -13.22
N LYS A 18 12.48 -14.68 -13.97
CA LYS A 18 11.92 -15.93 -13.46
C LYS A 18 12.91 -16.65 -12.54
N GLY A 19 12.43 -17.20 -11.43
CA GLY A 19 13.25 -17.94 -10.46
C GLY A 19 14.12 -17.05 -9.55
N LYS A 20 14.10 -15.72 -9.71
CA LYS A 20 14.91 -14.80 -8.89
C LYS A 20 14.05 -13.90 -8.00
N PHE A 21 14.51 -13.67 -6.79
CA PHE A 21 14.13 -12.52 -5.96
C PHE A 21 14.85 -11.30 -6.50
N ILE A 22 14.12 -10.24 -6.82
CA ILE A 22 14.71 -8.97 -7.25
C ILE A 22 14.48 -7.94 -6.18
N THR A 23 15.54 -7.26 -5.74
CA THR A 23 15.44 -6.19 -4.75
C THR A 23 16.47 -5.09 -5.00
N THR A 24 16.26 -3.92 -4.42
CA THR A 24 17.23 -2.82 -4.44
C THR A 24 18.06 -2.73 -3.17
N PHE A 25 17.53 -3.19 -2.03
CA PHE A 25 18.24 -3.24 -0.75
C PHE A 25 17.60 -4.33 0.11
N ALA A 26 18.24 -4.66 1.24
CA ALA A 26 17.72 -5.65 2.18
C ALA A 26 17.94 -5.16 3.62
N MET A 27 16.92 -5.32 4.45
CA MET A 27 16.93 -4.97 5.86
C MET A 27 16.32 -6.10 6.67
N GLY A 28 17.00 -6.55 7.72
CA GLY A 28 16.48 -7.60 8.59
C GLY A 28 17.48 -8.07 9.65
N SER A 29 17.24 -9.28 10.16
CA SER A 29 18.08 -9.90 11.19
C SER A 29 19.38 -10.46 10.62
N ARG A 30 20.32 -10.85 11.50
CA ARG A 30 21.56 -11.53 11.09
C ARG A 30 21.27 -12.80 10.28
N LYS A 31 20.33 -13.64 10.74
CA LYS A 31 19.88 -14.85 10.03
C LYS A 31 19.42 -14.53 8.59
N PHE A 32 18.73 -13.41 8.40
CA PHE A 32 18.30 -12.99 7.06
C PHE A 32 19.49 -12.61 6.18
N TYR A 33 20.48 -11.89 6.72
CA TYR A 33 21.69 -11.58 5.98
C TYR A 33 22.52 -12.82 5.66
N ASP A 34 22.62 -13.80 6.57
CA ASP A 34 23.30 -15.07 6.29
C ASP A 34 22.59 -15.87 5.19
N TRP A 35 21.26 -15.79 5.09
CA TRP A 35 20.50 -16.42 4.00
C TRP A 35 20.67 -15.70 2.64
N LEU A 36 21.00 -14.40 2.66
CA LEU A 36 21.27 -13.63 1.45
C LEU A 36 22.68 -13.88 0.90
N ASP A 37 23.62 -14.20 1.79
CA ASP A 37 25.03 -14.38 1.46
C ASP A 37 25.23 -15.48 0.40
N ASP A 38 25.89 -15.12 -0.71
CA ASP A 38 26.10 -15.94 -1.92
C ASP A 38 24.85 -16.68 -2.46
N ASN A 39 23.65 -16.19 -2.12
CA ASN A 39 22.42 -16.82 -2.56
C ASN A 39 22.08 -16.41 -3.99
N VAL A 40 22.42 -17.28 -4.94
CA VAL A 40 22.15 -17.06 -6.37
C VAL A 40 20.67 -16.83 -6.70
N ALA A 41 19.72 -17.21 -5.84
CA ALA A 41 18.32 -16.92 -6.06
C ALA A 41 17.98 -15.42 -5.88
N VAL A 42 18.86 -14.64 -5.26
CA VAL A 42 18.64 -13.21 -4.99
C VAL A 42 19.52 -12.35 -5.89
N GLU A 43 18.90 -11.37 -6.53
CA GLU A 43 19.57 -10.45 -7.44
C GLU A 43 19.29 -9.01 -6.99
N PHE A 44 20.34 -8.34 -6.55
CA PHE A 44 20.29 -6.91 -6.22
C PHE A 44 20.42 -6.08 -7.49
N GLN A 45 19.51 -5.14 -7.69
CA GLN A 45 19.46 -4.25 -8.84
C GLN A 45 19.36 -2.79 -8.37
N ARG A 46 19.69 -1.85 -9.27
CA ARG A 46 19.58 -0.42 -8.94
C ARG A 46 18.13 -0.06 -8.62
N GLY A 47 17.90 0.73 -7.58
CA GLY A 47 16.56 1.20 -7.19
C GLY A 47 15.79 1.82 -8.34
N ARG A 48 16.45 2.62 -9.19
CA ARG A 48 15.85 3.18 -10.41
C ARG A 48 15.22 2.13 -11.32
N TRP A 49 15.78 0.93 -11.42
CA TRP A 49 15.25 -0.14 -12.26
C TRP A 49 14.18 -0.95 -11.53
N VAL A 50 14.43 -1.31 -10.25
CA VAL A 50 13.48 -2.12 -9.44
C VAL A 50 12.17 -1.37 -9.21
N ASN A 51 12.24 -0.07 -9.03
CA ASN A 51 11.13 0.84 -8.78
C ASN A 51 10.68 1.58 -10.05
N ASP A 52 11.12 1.19 -11.25
CA ASP A 52 10.53 1.77 -12.46
C ASP A 52 9.12 1.18 -12.65
N PRO A 53 8.04 1.99 -12.66
CA PRO A 53 6.68 1.47 -12.86
C PRO A 53 6.53 0.64 -14.15
N SER A 54 7.27 0.98 -15.21
CA SER A 54 7.27 0.25 -16.49
C SER A 54 7.95 -1.12 -16.40
N VAL A 55 8.91 -1.28 -15.48
CA VAL A 55 9.53 -2.57 -15.17
C VAL A 55 8.62 -3.39 -14.26
N VAL A 56 8.06 -2.77 -13.22
CA VAL A 56 7.12 -3.41 -12.31
C VAL A 56 5.90 -3.97 -13.06
N ALA A 57 5.35 -3.19 -14.00
CA ALA A 57 4.19 -3.56 -14.82
C ALA A 57 4.41 -4.76 -15.74
N GLN A 58 5.67 -5.20 -15.95
CA GLN A 58 5.99 -6.42 -16.72
C GLN A 58 5.80 -7.71 -15.90
N ASN A 59 5.53 -7.61 -14.59
CA ASN A 59 5.23 -8.79 -13.77
C ASN A 59 3.75 -9.18 -13.90
N SER A 60 3.49 -10.47 -14.08
CA SER A 60 2.12 -11.00 -14.05
C SER A 60 1.56 -10.97 -12.63
N LYS A 61 0.29 -10.58 -12.48
CA LYS A 61 -0.45 -10.53 -11.22
C LYS A 61 0.30 -9.76 -10.13
N MET A 62 0.97 -8.67 -10.49
CA MET A 62 1.79 -7.88 -9.57
C MET A 62 0.96 -7.36 -8.40
N VAL A 63 1.37 -7.66 -7.17
CA VAL A 63 0.72 -7.15 -5.95
C VAL A 63 1.70 -6.23 -5.23
N SER A 64 1.35 -4.95 -5.15
CA SER A 64 2.05 -3.96 -4.34
C SER A 64 1.34 -3.85 -3.00
N ILE A 65 2.07 -4.05 -1.90
CA ILE A 65 1.55 -3.91 -0.53
C ILE A 65 2.39 -2.86 0.18
N ASN A 66 1.76 -1.78 0.62
CA ASN A 66 2.40 -0.69 1.36
C ASN A 66 1.56 -0.32 2.60
N THR A 67 2.14 0.48 3.49
CA THR A 67 1.44 1.03 4.65
C THR A 67 1.27 2.55 4.52
N CYS A 68 0.49 3.15 5.40
CA CYS A 68 0.28 4.59 5.43
C CYS A 68 0.06 5.10 6.85
N ILE A 69 0.10 6.42 6.99
CA ILE A 69 -0.29 7.10 8.23
C ILE A 69 -1.80 7.29 8.29
N SER A 70 -2.40 7.73 7.17
CA SER A 70 -3.85 7.92 7.09
C SER A 70 -4.39 7.84 5.65
N VAL A 71 -5.66 7.48 5.53
CA VAL A 71 -6.42 7.47 4.28
C VAL A 71 -7.68 8.33 4.43
N ASP A 72 -7.91 9.25 3.50
CA ASP A 72 -9.16 10.04 3.50
C ASP A 72 -10.34 9.31 2.84
N LEU A 73 -11.56 9.79 3.07
CA LEU A 73 -12.78 9.17 2.54
C LEU A 73 -12.90 9.19 1.00
N THR A 74 -12.06 9.96 0.31
CA THR A 74 -11.97 9.92 -1.16
C THR A 74 -10.97 8.86 -1.64
N GLY A 75 -10.18 8.30 -0.72
CA GLY A 75 -9.13 7.30 -0.95
C GLY A 75 -7.76 7.90 -1.21
N GLN A 76 -7.49 9.17 -0.89
CA GLN A 76 -6.12 9.69 -0.90
C GLN A 76 -5.36 9.17 0.30
N VAL A 77 -4.06 8.94 0.12
CA VAL A 77 -3.21 8.31 1.14
C VAL A 77 -2.04 9.23 1.46
N ALA A 78 -1.87 9.51 2.75
CA ALA A 78 -0.67 10.15 3.30
C ALA A 78 0.17 9.10 4.01
N SER A 79 1.42 8.92 3.58
CA SER A 79 2.35 7.95 4.18
C SER A 79 3.61 8.60 4.75
N GLU A 80 3.87 9.87 4.43
CA GLU A 80 5.13 10.53 4.76
C GLU A 80 5.02 11.79 5.61
N SER A 81 3.80 12.28 5.84
CA SER A 81 3.56 13.51 6.60
C SER A 81 2.25 13.48 7.38
N ILE A 82 2.19 14.31 8.43
CA ILE A 82 0.99 14.59 9.22
C ILE A 82 0.81 16.10 9.25
N GLY A 83 -0.12 16.59 8.43
CA GLY A 83 -0.16 18.01 8.09
C GLY A 83 1.18 18.45 7.50
N PRO A 84 1.72 19.63 7.85
CA PRO A 84 2.99 20.11 7.32
C PRO A 84 4.22 19.38 7.87
N ASN A 85 4.06 18.49 8.86
CA ASN A 85 5.18 17.83 9.51
C ASN A 85 5.61 16.58 8.74
N GLN A 86 6.83 16.60 8.22
CA GLN A 86 7.44 15.44 7.57
C GLN A 86 7.78 14.36 8.62
N TYR A 87 7.36 13.13 8.35
CA TYR A 87 7.62 11.96 9.18
C TYR A 87 8.62 11.00 8.53
N SER A 88 8.54 10.81 7.21
CA SER A 88 9.42 9.90 6.45
C SER A 88 9.69 10.44 5.04
N GLY A 89 9.41 9.67 3.99
CA GLY A 89 9.46 10.07 2.59
C GLY A 89 8.64 9.11 1.72
N THR A 90 8.34 9.49 0.49
CA THR A 90 7.55 8.70 -0.47
C THR A 90 8.06 7.25 -0.65
N GLY A 91 9.39 7.09 -0.66
CA GLY A 91 10.05 5.84 -1.03
C GLY A 91 9.58 5.36 -2.41
N GLY A 92 9.40 4.04 -2.55
CA GLY A 92 8.91 3.42 -3.77
C GLY A 92 7.40 3.15 -3.79
N GLN A 93 6.63 3.68 -2.82
CA GLN A 93 5.21 3.33 -2.63
C GLN A 93 4.39 3.62 -3.90
N SER A 94 4.54 4.82 -4.45
CA SER A 94 3.78 5.25 -5.63
C SER A 94 4.25 4.56 -6.89
N ASP A 95 5.53 4.21 -6.96
CA ASP A 95 6.10 3.51 -8.10
C ASP A 95 5.55 2.08 -8.23
N THR A 96 5.61 1.31 -7.13
CA THR A 96 5.13 -0.08 -7.13
C THR A 96 3.61 -0.15 -7.26
N ALA A 97 2.88 0.81 -6.67
CA ALA A 97 1.45 0.94 -6.85
C ALA A 97 1.07 1.21 -8.31
N THR A 98 1.76 2.16 -8.95
CA THR A 98 1.55 2.50 -10.37
C THR A 98 1.83 1.31 -11.26
N GLY A 99 2.97 0.65 -11.09
CA GLY A 99 3.33 -0.53 -11.88
C GLY A 99 2.37 -1.70 -11.67
N ALA A 100 1.88 -1.93 -10.45
CA ALA A 100 0.89 -2.97 -10.18
C ALA A 100 -0.45 -2.67 -10.85
N VAL A 101 -0.94 -1.42 -10.80
CA VAL A 101 -2.20 -1.01 -11.43
C VAL A 101 -2.12 -1.07 -12.96
N ALA A 102 -0.95 -0.75 -13.52
CA ALA A 102 -0.65 -0.75 -14.95
C ALA A 102 -0.20 -2.12 -15.50
N GLY A 103 -0.20 -3.17 -14.67
CA GLY A 103 0.27 -4.50 -15.06
C GLY A 103 -0.38 -5.00 -16.35
N PHE A 104 0.43 -5.56 -17.26
CA PHE A 104 0.01 -5.91 -18.63
C PHE A 104 -1.16 -6.90 -18.70
N ASP A 105 -1.34 -7.73 -17.66
CA ASP A 105 -2.40 -8.73 -17.60
C ASP A 105 -3.68 -8.21 -16.93
N GLY A 106 -3.69 -6.97 -16.44
CA GLY A 106 -4.84 -6.35 -15.77
C GLY A 106 -5.20 -6.96 -14.41
N LEU A 107 -4.39 -7.89 -13.88
CA LEU A 107 -4.68 -8.62 -12.63
C LEU A 107 -3.95 -8.06 -11.40
N GLY A 108 -3.09 -7.05 -11.61
CA GLY A 108 -2.31 -6.43 -10.55
C GLY A 108 -3.14 -5.60 -9.57
N LYS A 109 -2.63 -5.47 -8.34
CA LYS A 109 -3.31 -4.87 -7.19
C LYS A 109 -2.38 -3.94 -6.43
N SER A 110 -2.91 -2.78 -6.05
CA SER A 110 -2.26 -1.83 -5.16
C SER A 110 -3.01 -1.81 -3.82
N ILE A 111 -2.36 -2.31 -2.78
CA ILE A 111 -2.93 -2.52 -1.45
C ILE A 111 -2.24 -1.59 -0.46
N ILE A 112 -3.05 -0.83 0.26
CA ILE A 112 -2.65 -0.10 1.45
C ILE A 112 -3.15 -0.86 2.67
N ALA A 113 -2.25 -1.24 3.56
CA ALA A 113 -2.56 -1.91 4.82
C ALA A 113 -2.13 -1.03 5.99
N CYS A 114 -3.08 -0.68 6.86
CA CYS A 114 -2.83 0.12 8.05
C CYS A 114 -3.74 -0.33 9.19
N TYR A 115 -3.31 -0.15 10.43
CA TYR A 115 -4.24 -0.23 11.56
C TYR A 115 -5.33 0.83 11.40
N SER A 116 -6.55 0.53 11.82
CA SER A 116 -7.67 1.49 11.76
C SER A 116 -7.53 2.65 12.74
N THR A 117 -6.61 2.52 13.72
CA THR A 117 -6.30 3.55 14.71
C THR A 117 -4.80 3.74 14.96
N ALA A 118 -4.46 4.87 15.54
CA ALA A 118 -3.16 5.24 16.07
C ALA A 118 -3.28 5.72 17.53
N LYS A 119 -2.13 5.96 18.18
CA LYS A 119 -2.02 6.41 19.58
C LYS A 119 -2.93 5.62 20.53
N LYS A 120 -2.77 4.29 20.55
CA LYS A 120 -3.54 3.36 21.41
C LYS A 120 -5.06 3.49 21.23
N GLY A 121 -5.54 3.58 20.00
CA GLY A 121 -6.99 3.62 19.71
C GLY A 121 -7.63 5.00 19.75
N THR A 122 -6.88 6.06 20.12
CA THR A 122 -7.46 7.39 20.34
C THR A 122 -7.60 8.24 19.08
N ILE A 123 -6.95 7.84 17.97
CA ILE A 123 -6.98 8.56 16.70
C ILE A 123 -7.31 7.58 15.59
N SER A 124 -8.30 7.88 14.74
CA SER A 124 -8.59 7.10 13.54
C SER A 124 -7.53 7.34 12.45
N THR A 125 -7.12 6.29 11.74
CA THR A 125 -6.29 6.41 10.51
C THR A 125 -7.13 6.58 9.26
N ILE A 126 -8.40 6.17 9.30
CA ILE A 126 -9.41 6.54 8.29
C ILE A 126 -9.98 7.89 8.69
N VAL A 127 -9.75 8.91 7.89
CA VAL A 127 -10.08 10.31 8.23
C VAL A 127 -11.07 10.90 7.22
N PRO A 128 -11.90 11.90 7.59
CA PRO A 128 -12.78 12.57 6.64
C PRO A 128 -12.02 13.23 5.49
N MET A 129 -10.95 13.94 5.84
CA MET A 129 -9.98 14.58 4.96
C MET A 129 -8.60 14.41 5.57
N LEU A 130 -7.56 14.36 4.73
CA LEU A 130 -6.19 14.39 5.22
C LEU A 130 -5.96 15.69 6.02
N PRO A 131 -5.16 15.67 7.10
CA PRO A 131 -4.83 16.88 7.85
C PRO A 131 -4.28 17.97 6.93
N GLU A 132 -4.65 19.22 7.16
CA GLU A 132 -4.22 20.35 6.32
C GLU A 132 -2.69 20.41 6.21
N GLY A 133 -2.19 20.52 4.98
CA GLY A 133 -0.75 20.50 4.67
C GLY A 133 -0.14 19.11 4.48
N SER A 134 -0.89 18.02 4.67
CA SER A 134 -0.38 16.66 4.43
C SER A 134 -0.06 16.45 2.94
N ALA A 135 1.10 15.87 2.67
CA ALA A 135 1.45 15.40 1.35
C ALA A 135 0.61 14.17 0.96
N VAL A 136 0.01 14.22 -0.23
CA VAL A 136 -0.63 13.05 -0.84
C VAL A 136 0.46 12.16 -1.42
N THR A 137 0.89 11.17 -0.66
CA THR A 137 1.93 10.22 -1.11
C THR A 137 1.40 9.36 -2.25
N LEU A 138 0.22 8.75 -2.09
CA LEU A 138 -0.40 7.92 -3.13
C LEU A 138 -1.76 8.52 -3.55
N HIS A 139 -1.83 8.88 -4.83
CA HIS A 139 -3.03 9.45 -5.42
C HIS A 139 -4.18 8.42 -5.44
N ARG A 140 -5.40 8.89 -5.16
CA ARG A 140 -6.60 8.06 -5.00
C ARG A 140 -6.96 7.18 -6.21
N SER A 141 -6.46 7.50 -7.42
CA SER A 141 -6.67 6.67 -8.62
C SER A 141 -5.82 5.40 -8.63
N LEU A 142 -4.75 5.36 -7.83
CA LEU A 142 -3.79 4.27 -7.77
C LEU A 142 -4.04 3.32 -6.58
N VAL A 143 -5.05 3.61 -5.75
CA VAL A 143 -5.44 2.76 -4.63
C VAL A 143 -6.51 1.77 -5.09
N ASP A 144 -6.20 0.47 -4.99
CA ASP A 144 -7.16 -0.59 -5.31
C ASP A 144 -7.84 -1.12 -4.05
N HIS A 145 -7.08 -1.46 -3.02
CA HIS A 145 -7.61 -1.92 -1.74
C HIS A 145 -7.00 -1.13 -0.58
N VAL A 146 -7.83 -0.88 0.45
CA VAL A 146 -7.39 -0.47 1.78
C VAL A 146 -7.79 -1.58 2.75
N VAL A 147 -6.86 -2.00 3.60
CA VAL A 147 -7.04 -3.11 4.55
C VAL A 147 -6.73 -2.61 5.95
N THR A 148 -7.63 -2.92 6.89
CA THR A 148 -7.45 -2.75 8.33
C THR A 148 -7.73 -4.07 9.04
N GLU A 149 -7.55 -4.10 10.35
CA GLU A 149 -8.00 -5.21 11.21
C GLU A 149 -9.51 -5.46 11.17
N HIS A 150 -10.32 -4.53 10.63
CA HIS A 150 -11.77 -4.66 10.51
C HIS A 150 -12.25 -5.12 9.13
N GLY A 151 -11.35 -5.27 8.15
CA GLY A 151 -11.70 -5.81 6.84
C GLY A 151 -11.01 -5.10 5.67
N ILE A 152 -11.65 -5.20 4.50
CA ILE A 152 -11.09 -4.75 3.22
C ILE A 152 -12.09 -3.81 2.53
N ALA A 153 -11.63 -2.61 2.18
CA ALA A 153 -12.34 -1.66 1.34
C ALA A 153 -11.73 -1.67 -0.07
N ARG A 154 -12.53 -2.04 -1.06
CA ARG A 154 -12.10 -2.01 -2.47
C ARG A 154 -12.47 -0.66 -3.08
N LEU A 155 -11.53 0.09 -3.66
CA LEU A 155 -11.75 1.48 -4.11
C LEU A 155 -11.62 1.69 -5.63
N ARG A 156 -10.97 0.78 -6.35
CA ARG A 156 -10.80 0.91 -7.81
C ARG A 156 -12.17 0.88 -8.52
N GLY A 157 -12.38 1.85 -9.39
CA GLY A 157 -13.64 1.98 -10.15
C GLY A 157 -14.83 2.51 -9.36
N ARG A 158 -14.66 2.86 -8.07
CA ARG A 158 -15.75 3.35 -7.22
C ARG A 158 -15.84 4.88 -7.18
N THR A 159 -17.06 5.38 -7.09
CA THR A 159 -17.37 6.79 -6.83
C THR A 159 -16.92 7.22 -5.43
N VAL A 160 -16.78 8.53 -5.18
CA VAL A 160 -16.43 9.05 -3.85
C VAL A 160 -17.43 8.57 -2.77
N ARG A 161 -18.72 8.54 -3.11
CA ARG A 161 -19.77 8.06 -2.21
C ARG A 161 -19.59 6.60 -1.82
N GLU A 162 -19.26 5.73 -2.77
CA GLU A 162 -19.01 4.32 -2.49
C GLU A 162 -17.70 4.12 -1.73
N ARG A 163 -16.64 4.86 -2.08
CA ARG A 163 -15.36 4.83 -1.35
C ARG A 163 -15.54 5.22 0.12
N ALA A 164 -16.28 6.29 0.38
CA ALA A 164 -16.56 6.74 1.75
C ALA A 164 -17.26 5.63 2.56
N ARG A 165 -18.28 4.96 2.00
CA ARG A 165 -18.96 3.84 2.68
C ARG A 165 -18.02 2.68 2.98
N GLU A 166 -17.22 2.27 1.99
CA GLU A 166 -16.28 1.15 2.14
C GLU A 166 -15.20 1.44 3.17
N LEU A 167 -14.62 2.64 3.14
CA LEU A 167 -13.59 3.07 4.09
C LEU A 167 -14.15 3.18 5.51
N ILE A 168 -15.34 3.73 5.69
CA ILE A 168 -16.03 3.79 7.00
C ILE A 168 -16.29 2.38 7.53
N ALA A 169 -16.70 1.44 6.66
CA ALA A 169 -16.99 0.07 7.07
C ALA A 169 -15.77 -0.67 7.65
N ILE A 170 -14.55 -0.29 7.23
CA ILE A 170 -13.30 -0.85 7.76
C ILE A 170 -12.61 0.07 8.78
N ALA A 171 -13.22 1.19 9.14
CA ALA A 171 -12.74 2.00 10.25
C ALA A 171 -13.05 1.32 11.60
N GLN A 172 -12.34 1.74 12.64
CA GLN A 172 -12.62 1.36 14.01
C GLN A 172 -14.08 1.69 14.38
N PRO A 173 -14.85 0.75 14.96
CA PRO A 173 -16.28 0.90 15.21
C PRO A 173 -16.69 2.22 15.89
N GLU A 174 -15.92 2.66 16.88
CA GLU A 174 -16.21 3.86 17.68
C GLU A 174 -16.11 5.17 16.87
N PHE A 175 -15.36 5.20 15.77
CA PHE A 175 -15.23 6.40 14.91
C PHE A 175 -16.23 6.41 13.74
N ARG A 176 -16.97 5.32 13.49
CA ARG A 176 -17.80 5.20 12.28
C ARG A 176 -18.92 6.23 12.22
N ASP A 177 -19.61 6.48 13.32
CA ASP A 177 -20.71 7.46 13.36
C ASP A 177 -20.22 8.89 13.11
N GLU A 178 -19.07 9.24 13.70
CA GLU A 178 -18.42 10.53 13.43
C GLU A 178 -18.03 10.64 11.95
N LEU A 179 -17.39 9.61 11.39
CA LEU A 179 -17.00 9.60 9.99
C LEU A 179 -18.22 9.71 9.05
N VAL A 180 -19.34 9.06 9.35
CA VAL A 180 -20.60 9.21 8.60
C VAL A 180 -21.11 10.64 8.67
N ALA A 181 -21.14 11.25 9.87
CA ALA A 181 -21.59 12.63 10.04
C ALA A 181 -20.72 13.60 9.25
N LYS A 182 -19.39 13.43 9.31
CA LYS A 182 -18.43 14.24 8.55
C LYS A 182 -18.59 14.03 7.04
N ALA A 183 -18.74 12.79 6.58
CA ALA A 183 -18.95 12.48 5.17
C ALA A 183 -20.22 13.15 4.61
N LYS A 184 -21.32 13.18 5.37
CA LYS A 184 -22.54 13.92 5.00
C LYS A 184 -22.28 15.42 4.91
N SER A 185 -21.59 16.00 5.89
CA SER A 185 -21.25 17.44 5.88
C SER A 185 -20.38 17.85 4.70
N LEU A 186 -19.53 16.93 4.21
CA LEU A 186 -18.67 17.12 3.03
C LEU A 186 -19.37 16.79 1.70
N GLY A 187 -20.63 16.32 1.73
CA GLY A 187 -21.37 15.91 0.53
C GLY A 187 -20.91 14.58 -0.07
N TYR A 188 -20.17 13.76 0.67
CA TYR A 188 -19.74 12.43 0.21
C TYR A 188 -20.83 11.37 0.38
N LEU A 189 -21.71 11.51 1.37
CA LEU A 189 -22.87 10.62 1.62
C LEU A 189 -24.20 11.34 1.50
#